data_AF-A0A7J2S4C5-F1
#
_entry.id   AF-A0A7J2S4C5-F1
#
_cell.length_a   1.000
_cell.length_b   1.000
_cell.length_c   1.000
_cell.angle_alpha   90.00
_cell.angle_beta   90.00
_cell.angle_gamma   90.00
#
_symmetry.space_group_name_H-M   'P 1'
#
loop_
_entity.id
_entity.type
_entity.pdbx_description
1 polymer ?
#
loop_
_entity_poly.entity_id
_entity_poly.type
_entity_poly.pdbx_seq_one_letter_code
_entity_poly.pdbx_strand_id
1 'polypeptide(L)'
;MPTSQSSEPGDTRITISNICSVQGFKMMRFILDRMLGRMRSWLRLFGYDTIYAEEGEEDGTLFLRAKHEGRILLSRDKALVERCRRRGVRAVQIRSLDIVGQLTEVMIHLGVDPSPKMIRCTLCNDQIKRLNKDELEALREEGYDYIPVSPPDDREFWQCTGCGQVFWEGGHWENIRKTEELLRRRYMTAERLRHKLEHWIEHSEGHLESYRKAMEEAGDLGLRDVQDDLKQAVQAMEDATGWLMSALKRLKMEDSGEG
;
A
#
# COMPACT_ATOMS: atom_id res chain seq x y z
N MET A 1 -31.25 -18.08 -41.51
CA MET A 1 -29.91 -17.45 -41.53
C MET A 1 -30.06 -16.00 -41.93
N PRO A 2 -29.27 -15.04 -41.40
CA PRO A 2 -28.48 -14.98 -40.17
C PRO A 2 -29.06 -13.82 -39.28
N THR A 3 -28.61 -13.39 -38.10
CA THR A 3 -27.42 -13.64 -37.29
C THR A 3 -27.76 -13.19 -35.86
N SER A 4 -27.31 -13.97 -34.88
CA SER A 4 -27.22 -13.66 -33.47
C SER A 4 -26.51 -12.33 -33.20
N GLN A 5 -27.14 -11.43 -32.43
CA GLN A 5 -26.45 -10.34 -31.75
C GLN A 5 -26.04 -10.82 -30.36
N SER A 6 -24.76 -11.11 -30.23
CA SER A 6 -24.06 -11.29 -28.97
C SER A 6 -23.95 -9.95 -28.26
N SER A 7 -24.56 -9.84 -27.07
CA SER A 7 -24.35 -8.74 -26.14
C SER A 7 -22.98 -8.89 -25.49
N GLU A 8 -22.04 -8.03 -25.87
CA GLU A 8 -20.75 -7.88 -25.18
C GLU A 8 -20.97 -7.25 -23.79
N PRO A 9 -20.32 -7.73 -22.72
CA PRO A 9 -20.39 -7.08 -21.41
C PRO A 9 -19.55 -5.80 -21.42
N GLY A 10 -20.16 -4.71 -20.97
CA GLY A 10 -19.61 -3.36 -20.99
C GLY A 10 -18.25 -3.22 -20.30
N ASP A 11 -17.33 -2.60 -21.05
CA ASP A 11 -16.04 -2.06 -20.61
C ASP A 11 -16.24 -1.13 -19.41
N THR A 12 -16.17 -1.69 -18.20
CA THR A 12 -16.23 -0.92 -16.95
C THR A 12 -14.85 -0.32 -16.71
N ARG A 13 -14.56 0.77 -17.42
CA ARG A 13 -13.38 1.60 -17.17
C ARG A 13 -13.51 2.21 -15.78
N ILE A 14 -12.85 1.60 -14.81
CA ILE A 14 -12.57 2.22 -13.51
C ILE A 14 -11.64 3.40 -13.78
N THR A 15 -12.20 4.60 -13.90
CA THR A 15 -11.43 5.85 -13.95
C THR A 15 -10.97 6.19 -12.53
N ILE A 16 -9.68 6.41 -12.38
CA ILE A 16 -8.97 6.68 -11.11
C ILE A 16 -9.49 7.96 -10.40
N SER A 17 -10.32 8.76 -11.07
CA SER A 17 -10.83 10.04 -10.58
C SER A 17 -11.91 9.94 -9.50
N ASN A 18 -12.56 8.78 -9.29
CA ASN A 18 -13.72 8.66 -8.39
C ASN A 18 -13.45 8.09 -6.98
N ILE A 19 -12.18 7.95 -6.57
CA ILE A 19 -11.84 7.57 -5.18
C ILE A 19 -11.85 8.80 -4.25
N CYS A 20 -12.11 10.00 -4.77
CA CYS A 20 -12.20 11.23 -3.99
C CYS A 20 -13.66 11.52 -3.58
N SER A 21 -14.18 10.79 -2.60
CA SER A 21 -15.37 11.22 -1.86
C SER A 21 -15.21 11.03 -0.35
N VAL A 22 -14.82 12.13 0.30
CA VAL A 22 -15.32 12.63 1.59
C VAL A 22 -15.80 11.59 2.62
N GLN A 23 -14.85 10.92 3.27
CA GLN A 23 -14.97 10.55 4.68
C GLN A 23 -13.62 10.83 5.35
N GLY A 24 -13.64 11.48 6.52
CA GLY A 24 -12.47 12.02 7.20
C GLY A 24 -11.27 11.09 7.19
N PHE A 25 -10.28 11.39 6.34
CA PHE A 25 -8.98 10.73 6.34
C PHE A 25 -8.33 11.04 7.69
N LYS A 26 -8.51 10.16 8.67
CA LYS A 26 -7.62 10.13 9.83
C LYS A 26 -6.25 9.77 9.24
N MET A 27 -5.48 10.79 8.86
CA MET A 27 -4.21 10.64 8.16
C MET A 27 -3.37 9.62 8.91
N MET A 28 -3.08 8.50 8.26
CA MET A 28 -2.28 7.44 8.86
C MET A 28 -0.97 8.04 9.35
N ARG A 29 -0.59 7.67 10.57
CA ARG A 29 0.68 8.08 11.17
C ARG A 29 1.55 6.85 11.30
N PHE A 30 2.82 7.00 10.93
CA PHE A 30 3.78 5.92 10.89
C PHE A 30 4.89 6.11 11.90
N ILE A 31 5.41 4.99 12.39
CA ILE A 31 6.65 4.90 13.15
C ILE A 31 7.49 3.77 12.56
N LEU A 32 8.72 4.09 12.19
CA LEU A 32 9.62 3.18 11.49
C LEU A 32 10.75 2.76 12.42
N ASP A 33 11.25 1.54 12.26
CA ASP A 33 12.54 1.15 12.84
C ASP A 33 13.72 1.82 12.10
N ARG A 34 14.95 1.57 12.60
CA ARG A 34 16.18 2.11 12.00
C ARG A 34 16.49 1.52 10.61
N MET A 35 15.92 0.38 10.25
CA MET A 35 16.18 -0.31 8.97
C MET A 35 15.47 0.34 7.79
N LEU A 36 14.52 1.24 8.05
CA LEU A 36 13.63 1.83 7.04
C LEU A 36 13.85 3.34 6.83
N GLY A 37 15.06 3.83 7.11
CA GLY A 37 15.40 5.26 7.06
C GLY A 37 15.11 5.95 5.72
N ARG A 38 15.24 5.26 4.58
CA ARG A 38 14.85 5.82 3.27
C ARG A 38 13.34 5.95 3.11
N MET A 39 12.58 4.96 3.60
CA MET A 39 11.12 4.94 3.53
C MET A 39 10.50 6.09 4.31
N ARG A 40 11.12 6.49 5.43
CA ARG A 40 10.74 7.68 6.20
C ARG A 40 10.57 8.92 5.32
N SER A 41 11.57 9.23 4.49
CA SER A 41 11.55 10.42 3.64
C SER A 41 10.45 10.36 2.59
N TRP A 42 10.20 9.17 2.02
CA TRP A 42 9.13 8.98 1.03
C TRP A 42 7.73 9.11 1.64
N LEU A 43 7.48 8.48 2.80
CA LEU A 43 6.18 8.62 3.46
C LEU A 43 5.88 10.06 3.85
N ARG A 44 6.90 10.82 4.29
CA ARG A 44 6.78 12.26 4.56
C ARG A 44 6.53 13.06 3.28
N LEU A 45 7.24 12.74 2.19
CA LEU A 45 7.01 13.36 0.88
C LEU A 45 5.56 13.16 0.40
N PHE A 46 5.01 11.98 0.62
CA PHE A 46 3.60 11.64 0.33
C PHE A 46 2.60 12.27 1.34
N GLY A 47 3.10 13.01 2.33
CA GLY A 47 2.30 13.79 3.28
C GLY A 47 1.92 13.05 4.56
N TYR A 48 2.46 11.86 4.82
CA TYR A 48 2.15 11.09 6.03
C TYR A 48 3.06 11.46 7.20
N ASP A 49 2.46 11.67 8.37
CA ASP A 49 3.18 11.92 9.61
C ASP A 49 4.01 10.68 9.99
N THR A 50 5.32 10.78 9.81
CA THR A 50 6.21 9.63 9.93
C THR A 50 7.37 9.98 10.84
N ILE A 51 7.47 9.27 11.95
CA ILE A 51 8.65 9.29 12.84
C ILE A 51 9.45 8.00 12.65
N TYR A 52 10.68 7.98 13.14
CA TYR A 52 11.55 6.81 13.06
C TYR A 52 12.31 6.65 14.37
N ALA A 53 12.78 5.43 14.64
CA ALA A 53 13.54 5.11 15.83
C ALA A 53 14.83 5.93 15.89
N GLU A 54 15.05 6.61 17.02
CA GLU A 54 16.27 7.37 17.28
C GLU A 54 17.47 6.46 17.55
N GLU A 55 18.67 7.03 17.50
CA GLU A 55 19.87 6.28 17.82
C GLU A 55 19.88 5.85 19.29
N GLY A 56 20.04 4.54 19.54
CA GLY A 56 20.01 3.96 20.88
C GLY A 56 18.60 3.74 21.44
N GLU A 57 17.53 4.06 20.70
CA GLU A 57 16.16 3.81 21.13
C GLU A 57 15.84 2.30 21.13
N GLU A 58 15.35 1.79 22.26
CA GLU A 58 14.94 0.40 22.40
C GLU A 58 13.56 0.14 21.77
N ASP A 59 13.35 -1.10 21.30
CA ASP A 59 12.07 -1.59 20.77
C ASP A 59 10.87 -1.34 21.71
N GLY A 60 11.11 -1.41 23.03
CA GLY A 60 10.09 -1.15 24.03
C GLY A 60 9.57 0.29 23.98
N THR A 61 10.46 1.25 23.78
CA THR A 61 10.14 2.67 23.65
C THR A 61 9.39 2.94 22.34
N LEU A 62 9.84 2.33 21.25
CA LEU A 62 9.18 2.43 19.94
C LEU A 62 7.73 1.92 20.01
N PHE A 63 7.53 0.78 20.67
CA PHE A 63 6.19 0.23 20.92
C PHE A 63 5.31 1.18 21.73
N LEU A 64 5.83 1.75 22.83
CA LEU A 64 5.06 2.64 23.70
C LEU A 64 4.63 3.91 22.94
N ARG A 65 5.53 4.49 22.15
CA ARG A 65 5.22 5.63 21.28
C ARG A 65 4.17 5.27 20.23
N ALA A 66 4.33 4.13 19.56
CA ALA A 66 3.37 3.64 18.58
C ALA A 66 1.97 3.50 19.19
N LYS A 67 1.89 2.94 20.40
CA LYS A 67 0.64 2.74 21.13
C LYS A 67 0.02 4.06 21.58
N HIS A 68 0.79 4.91 22.25
CA HIS A 68 0.32 6.18 22.81
C HIS A 68 -0.15 7.14 21.72
N GLU A 69 0.61 7.24 20.63
CA GLU A 69 0.30 8.12 19.50
C GLU A 69 -0.59 7.45 18.45
N GLY A 70 -1.03 6.20 18.65
CA GLY A 70 -1.85 5.48 17.67
C GLY A 70 -1.21 5.40 16.28
N ARG A 71 0.10 5.24 16.20
CA ARG A 71 0.86 5.09 14.96
C ARG A 71 0.92 3.63 14.52
N ILE A 72 0.99 3.42 13.21
CA ILE A 72 1.25 2.11 12.62
C ILE A 72 2.77 1.90 12.61
N LEU A 73 3.22 0.82 13.24
CA LEU A 73 4.63 0.45 13.25
C LEU A 73 5.00 -0.27 11.96
N LEU A 74 6.02 0.22 11.27
CA LEU A 74 6.59 -0.42 10.09
C LEU A 74 8.00 -0.90 10.45
N SER A 75 8.27 -2.19 10.27
CA SER A 75 9.56 -2.77 10.63
C SER A 75 9.88 -3.98 9.76
N ARG A 76 11.16 -4.21 9.51
CA ARG A 76 11.64 -5.45 8.88
C ARG A 76 11.90 -6.56 9.89
N ASP A 77 12.00 -6.24 11.17
CA ASP A 77 12.14 -7.19 12.26
C ASP A 77 10.79 -7.88 12.54
N LYS A 78 10.73 -9.16 12.17
CA LYS A 78 9.54 -10.01 12.37
C LYS A 78 9.17 -10.12 13.85
N ALA A 79 10.16 -10.28 14.74
CA ALA A 79 9.93 -10.45 16.16
C ALA A 79 9.37 -9.17 16.80
N LEU A 80 9.83 -8.00 16.37
CA LEU A 80 9.28 -6.71 16.79
C LEU A 80 7.82 -6.55 16.34
N VAL A 81 7.52 -6.84 15.07
CA VAL A 81 6.17 -6.72 14.52
C VAL A 81 5.18 -7.66 15.23
N GLU A 82 5.55 -8.93 15.42
CA GLU A 82 4.72 -9.90 16.14
C GLU A 82 4.48 -9.48 17.60
N ARG A 83 5.52 -8.98 18.28
CA ARG A 83 5.43 -8.47 19.64
C ARG A 83 4.47 -7.28 19.72
N CYS A 84 4.54 -6.36 18.77
CA CYS A 84 3.65 -5.20 18.72
C CYS A 84 2.19 -5.62 18.50
N ARG A 85 1.94 -6.52 17.54
CA ARG A 85 0.59 -7.04 17.24
C ARG A 85 -0.02 -7.74 18.46
N ARG A 86 0.73 -8.65 19.11
CA ARG A 86 0.27 -9.34 20.34
C ARG A 86 -0.11 -8.40 21.46
N ARG A 87 0.46 -7.19 21.48
CA ARG A 87 0.21 -6.16 22.51
C ARG A 87 -0.77 -5.07 22.04
N GLY A 88 -1.47 -5.28 20.92
CA GLY A 88 -2.53 -4.42 20.42
C GLY A 88 -2.06 -3.19 19.62
N VAL A 89 -0.80 -3.16 19.17
CA VAL A 89 -0.30 -2.12 18.25
C VAL A 89 -0.42 -2.61 16.82
N ARG A 90 -1.01 -1.78 15.94
CA ARG A 90 -1.01 -2.06 14.50
C ARG A 90 0.42 -2.01 13.99
N ALA A 91 0.92 -3.14 13.49
CA ALA A 91 2.26 -3.24 12.93
C ALA A 91 2.25 -4.02 11.61
N VAL A 92 3.09 -3.60 10.67
CA VAL A 92 3.26 -4.22 9.35
C VAL A 92 4.72 -4.63 9.21
N GLN A 93 4.92 -5.91 8.89
CA GLN A 93 6.23 -6.43 8.52
C GLN A 93 6.55 -6.00 7.09
N ILE A 94 7.68 -5.35 6.91
CA ILE A 94 8.24 -5.03 5.61
C ILE A 94 9.24 -6.13 5.23
N ARG A 95 9.07 -6.75 4.06
CA ARG A 95 9.89 -7.88 3.62
C ARG A 95 10.96 -7.46 2.62
N SER A 96 10.63 -6.53 1.72
CA SER A 96 11.57 -6.08 0.69
C SER A 96 12.81 -5.36 1.25
N LEU A 97 13.93 -5.57 0.55
CA LEU A 97 15.21 -4.90 0.78
C LEU A 97 15.30 -3.55 0.06
N ASP A 98 14.60 -3.39 -1.05
CA ASP A 98 14.68 -2.20 -1.92
C ASP A 98 13.54 -1.22 -1.62
N ILE A 99 13.82 0.07 -1.76
CA ILE A 99 12.86 1.13 -1.40
C ILE A 99 11.55 1.05 -2.19
N VAL A 100 11.59 0.65 -3.46
CA VAL A 100 10.37 0.58 -4.28
C VAL A 100 9.51 -0.59 -3.82
N GLY A 101 10.12 -1.75 -3.54
CA GLY A 101 9.43 -2.89 -2.95
C GLY A 101 8.82 -2.56 -1.57
N GLN A 102 9.57 -1.89 -0.69
CA GLN A 102 9.09 -1.48 0.63
C GLN A 102 7.85 -0.57 0.54
N LEU A 103 7.91 0.44 -0.33
CA LEU A 103 6.77 1.34 -0.56
C LEU A 103 5.60 0.60 -1.23
N THR A 104 5.87 -0.32 -2.17
CA THR A 104 4.83 -1.14 -2.80
C THR A 104 4.07 -1.97 -1.77
N GLU A 105 4.77 -2.62 -0.83
CA GLU A 105 4.15 -3.36 0.28
C GLU A 105 3.25 -2.43 1.11
N VAL A 106 3.78 -1.29 1.57
CA VAL A 106 2.99 -0.33 2.36
C VAL A 106 1.74 0.15 1.61
N MET A 107 1.84 0.40 0.31
CA MET A 107 0.69 0.82 -0.50
C MET A 107 -0.38 -0.26 -0.60
N ILE A 108 0.03 -1.52 -0.86
CA ILE A 108 -0.90 -2.65 -0.97
C ILE A 108 -1.61 -2.92 0.37
N HIS A 109 -0.89 -2.84 1.49
CA HIS A 109 -1.46 -3.17 2.81
C HIS A 109 -2.28 -2.06 3.44
N LEU A 110 -1.88 -0.81 3.20
CA LEU A 110 -2.41 0.33 3.95
C LEU A 110 -3.13 1.34 3.05
N GLY A 111 -3.13 1.14 1.73
CA GLY A 111 -3.73 2.09 0.80
C GLY A 111 -3.02 3.45 0.80
N VAL A 112 -1.70 3.44 0.98
CA VAL A 112 -0.89 4.66 0.92
C VAL A 112 -0.92 5.22 -0.50
N ASP A 113 -1.24 6.51 -0.60
CA ASP A 113 -1.22 7.28 -1.83
C ASP A 113 0.21 7.77 -2.09
N PRO A 114 0.85 7.39 -3.21
CA PRO A 114 2.24 7.72 -3.51
C PRO A 114 2.39 9.13 -4.12
N SER A 115 1.33 9.94 -4.18
CA SER A 115 1.39 11.31 -4.67
C SER A 115 2.25 12.18 -3.74
N PRO A 116 3.31 12.86 -4.23
CA PRO A 116 3.99 13.90 -3.47
C PRO A 116 3.01 15.01 -3.08
N LYS A 117 2.95 15.36 -1.78
CA LYS A 117 2.03 16.40 -1.28
C LYS A 117 2.74 17.64 -0.77
N MET A 118 4.03 17.54 -0.45
CA MET A 118 4.83 18.66 0.05
C MET A 118 4.21 19.38 1.26
N ILE A 119 3.55 18.64 2.15
CA ILE A 119 2.95 19.17 3.39
C ILE A 119 3.74 18.83 4.66
N ARG A 120 4.76 17.98 4.54
CA ARG A 120 5.60 17.49 5.63
C ARG A 120 7.07 17.52 5.23
N CYS A 121 7.93 18.01 6.11
CA CYS A 121 9.36 18.04 5.91
C CYS A 121 9.93 16.63 5.87
N THR A 122 10.62 16.27 4.78
CA THR A 122 11.24 14.95 4.63
C THR A 122 12.35 14.71 5.66
N LEU A 123 12.93 15.78 6.22
CA LEU A 123 14.01 15.74 7.22
C LEU A 123 13.50 15.63 8.66
N CYS A 124 12.63 16.55 9.10
CA CYS A 124 12.19 16.64 10.50
C CYS A 124 10.72 16.27 10.75
N ASN A 125 9.91 16.03 9.71
CA ASN A 125 8.47 15.73 9.79
C ASN A 125 7.55 16.92 10.15
N ASP A 126 8.08 18.12 10.38
CA ASP A 126 7.26 19.31 10.62
C ASP A 126 6.49 19.76 9.37
N GLN A 127 5.55 20.68 9.55
CA GLN A 127 4.76 21.22 8.45
C GLN A 127 5.63 21.98 7.45
N ILE A 128 5.19 21.94 6.20
CA ILE A 128 5.75 22.73 5.11
C ILE A 128 4.76 23.83 4.75
N LYS A 129 5.29 25.04 4.57
CA LYS A 129 4.59 26.19 4.02
C LYS A 129 5.07 26.46 2.61
N ARG A 130 4.15 26.79 1.69
CA ARG A 130 4.50 27.30 0.36
C ARG A 130 4.97 28.75 0.46
N LEU A 131 6.08 29.06 -0.21
CA LEU A 131 6.66 30.40 -0.26
C LEU A 131 6.11 31.20 -1.44
N ASN A 132 5.91 32.50 -1.24
CA ASN A 132 5.70 33.46 -2.34
C ASN A 132 7.04 34.07 -2.81
N LYS A 133 7.00 34.92 -3.85
CA LYS A 133 8.21 35.53 -4.44
C LYS A 133 8.97 36.43 -3.45
N ASP A 134 8.25 37.21 -2.65
CA ASP A 134 8.85 38.15 -1.69
C ASP A 134 9.52 37.41 -0.54
N GLU A 135 8.87 36.35 -0.02
CA GLU A 135 9.43 35.48 1.02
C GLU A 135 10.67 34.73 0.51
N LEU A 136 10.68 34.33 -0.77
CA LEU A 136 11.84 33.68 -1.37
C LEU A 136 13.04 34.62 -1.48
N GLU A 137 12.81 35.89 -1.84
CA GLU A 137 13.88 36.89 -1.93
C GLU A 137 14.44 37.23 -0.54
N ALA A 138 13.58 37.41 0.47
CA ALA A 138 14.01 37.62 1.84
C ALA A 138 14.91 36.49 2.37
N LEU A 139 14.58 35.22 2.08
CA LEU A 139 15.42 34.09 2.48
C LEU A 139 16.80 34.12 1.81
N ARG A 140 16.91 34.63 0.58
CA ARG A 140 18.23 34.78 -0.07
C ARG A 140 19.08 35.84 0.63
N GLU A 141 18.48 36.97 0.99
CA GLU A 141 19.15 38.01 1.77
C GLU A 141 19.62 37.50 3.14
N GLU A 142 18.90 36.55 3.73
CA GLU A 142 19.25 35.86 4.97
C GLU A 142 20.36 34.78 4.83
N GLY A 143 20.91 34.56 3.63
CA GLY A 143 22.04 33.66 3.39
C GLY A 143 21.68 32.25 2.91
N TYR A 144 20.47 32.04 2.38
CA TYR A 144 20.10 30.79 1.70
C TYR A 144 20.65 30.73 0.26
N ASP A 145 21.97 30.77 0.12
CA ASP A 145 22.69 30.91 -1.17
C ASP A 145 22.48 29.74 -2.15
N TYR A 146 21.94 28.61 -1.67
CA TYR A 146 21.64 27.44 -2.49
C TYR A 146 20.31 27.55 -3.26
N ILE A 147 19.48 28.55 -2.94
CA ILE A 147 18.23 28.82 -3.67
C ILE A 147 18.61 29.40 -5.05
N PRO A 148 18.14 28.82 -6.17
CA PRO A 148 18.49 29.32 -7.51
C PRO A 148 18.10 30.79 -7.69
N VAL A 149 19.00 31.65 -8.18
CA VAL A 149 18.83 33.11 -8.31
C VAL A 149 17.68 33.52 -9.25
N SER A 150 17.50 32.78 -10.34
CA SER A 150 16.41 33.00 -11.31
C SER A 150 15.69 31.68 -11.59
N PRO A 151 14.77 31.26 -10.70
CA PRO A 151 13.97 30.08 -10.95
C PRO A 151 12.94 30.39 -12.04
N PRO A 152 12.54 29.39 -12.84
CA PRO A 152 11.40 29.53 -13.73
C PRO A 152 10.17 30.07 -12.98
N ASP A 153 9.42 30.98 -13.60
CA ASP A 153 8.29 31.68 -12.96
C ASP A 153 7.17 30.74 -12.45
N ASP A 154 7.12 29.51 -12.97
CA ASP A 154 6.14 28.48 -12.62
C ASP A 154 6.59 27.54 -11.49
N ARG A 155 7.82 27.70 -10.99
CA ARG A 155 8.35 26.80 -9.97
C ARG A 155 7.83 27.12 -8.58
N GLU A 156 7.31 26.10 -7.91
CA GLU A 156 6.89 26.20 -6.52
C GLU A 156 8.08 26.01 -5.55
N PHE A 157 8.06 26.81 -4.49
CA PHE A 157 9.03 26.75 -3.40
C PHE A 157 8.30 26.54 -2.08
N TRP A 158 8.97 25.83 -1.18
CA TRP A 158 8.41 25.41 0.09
C TRP A 158 9.45 25.51 1.20
N GLN A 159 9.05 25.96 2.38
CA GLN A 159 9.91 26.01 3.56
C GLN A 159 9.32 25.21 4.70
N CYS A 160 10.17 24.45 5.39
CA CYS A 160 9.81 23.79 6.64
C CYS A 160 9.69 24.81 7.78
N THR A 161 8.61 24.74 8.56
CA THR A 161 8.38 25.63 9.71
C THR A 161 9.21 25.26 10.94
N GLY A 162 9.84 24.09 10.97
CA GLY A 162 10.65 23.60 12.08
C GLY A 162 12.15 23.81 11.86
N CYS A 163 12.71 23.16 10.83
CA CYS A 163 14.15 23.24 10.55
C CYS A 163 14.53 24.34 9.54
N GLY A 164 13.58 25.09 8.99
CA GLY A 164 13.85 26.17 8.03
C GLY A 164 14.31 25.70 6.64
N GLN A 165 14.39 24.39 6.39
CA GLN A 165 14.84 23.84 5.10
C GLN A 165 13.91 24.27 3.96
N VAL A 166 14.50 24.70 2.84
CA VAL A 166 13.78 25.07 1.62
C VAL A 166 13.83 23.92 0.59
N PHE A 167 12.69 23.66 -0.05
CA PHE A 167 12.48 22.64 -1.06
C PHE A 167 11.90 23.27 -2.34
N TRP A 168 12.20 22.68 -3.49
CA TRP A 168 11.63 23.02 -4.79
C TRP A 168 11.72 21.82 -5.74
N GLU A 169 10.98 21.87 -6.85
CA GLU A 169 11.09 20.88 -7.92
C GLU A 169 12.40 21.08 -8.71
N GLY A 170 13.50 20.53 -8.17
CA GLY A 170 14.82 20.53 -8.80
C GLY A 170 15.13 19.26 -9.60
N GLY A 171 16.40 19.04 -9.96
CA GLY A 171 16.81 17.86 -10.75
C GLY A 171 16.52 16.50 -10.10
N HIS A 172 16.32 16.45 -8.79
CA HIS A 172 15.91 15.23 -8.08
C HIS A 172 14.45 14.85 -8.34
N TRP A 173 13.60 15.79 -8.74
CA TRP A 173 12.15 15.60 -8.88
C TRP A 173 11.78 14.62 -10.00
N GLU A 174 12.58 14.54 -11.04
CA GLU A 174 12.41 13.57 -12.12
C GLU A 174 12.47 12.12 -11.59
N ASN A 175 13.39 11.84 -10.66
CA ASN A 175 13.48 10.52 -10.04
C ASN A 175 12.31 10.26 -9.08
N ILE A 176 11.79 11.30 -8.42
CA ILE A 176 10.58 11.23 -7.61
C ILE A 176 9.39 10.83 -8.47
N ARG A 177 9.16 11.53 -9.59
CA ARG A 177 8.05 11.24 -10.51
C ARG A 177 8.15 9.84 -11.13
N LYS A 178 9.35 9.41 -11.55
CA LYS A 178 9.57 8.04 -12.04
C LYS A 178 9.24 6.98 -11.01
N THR A 179 9.63 7.22 -9.76
CA THR A 179 9.34 6.29 -8.66
C THR A 179 7.85 6.28 -8.34
N GLU A 180 7.20 7.43 -8.25
CA GLU A 180 5.74 7.54 -8.09
C GLU A 180 5.00 6.76 -9.18
N GLU A 181 5.36 6.97 -10.45
CA GLU A 181 4.72 6.28 -11.57
C GLU A 181 4.90 4.76 -11.47
N LEU A 182 6.11 4.30 -11.15
CA LEU A 182 6.39 2.88 -10.94
C LEU A 182 5.55 2.30 -9.79
N LEU A 183 5.44 3.04 -8.67
CA LEU A 183 4.63 2.65 -7.53
C LEU A 183 3.15 2.54 -7.89
N ARG A 184 2.60 3.52 -8.61
CA ARG A 184 1.22 3.47 -9.11
C ARG A 184 0.98 2.27 -10.02
N ARG A 185 1.90 1.99 -10.97
CA ARG A 185 1.79 0.82 -11.86
C ARG A 185 1.80 -0.49 -11.08
N ARG A 186 2.70 -0.63 -10.11
CA ARG A 186 2.80 -1.82 -9.24
C ARG A 186 1.52 -2.00 -8.42
N TYR A 187 1.02 -0.92 -7.82
CA TYR A 187 -0.24 -0.95 -7.07
C TYR A 187 -1.41 -1.38 -7.95
N MET A 188 -1.63 -0.74 -9.11
CA MET A 188 -2.70 -1.14 -10.02
C MET A 188 -2.58 -2.58 -10.51
N THR A 189 -1.35 -3.09 -10.67
CA THR A 189 -1.13 -4.50 -11.01
C THR A 189 -1.56 -5.42 -9.87
N ALA A 190 -1.21 -5.08 -8.63
CA ALA A 190 -1.63 -5.82 -7.45
C ALA A 190 -3.16 -5.78 -7.26
N GLU A 191 -3.80 -4.63 -7.47
CA GLU A 191 -5.26 -4.49 -7.44
C GLU A 191 -5.95 -5.39 -8.47
N ARG A 192 -5.46 -5.42 -9.71
CA ARG A 192 -5.96 -6.32 -10.77
C ARG A 192 -5.78 -7.79 -10.41
N LEU A 193 -4.62 -8.15 -9.85
CA LEU A 193 -4.36 -9.52 -9.40
C LEU A 193 -5.31 -9.90 -8.26
N ARG A 194 -5.54 -9.01 -7.30
CA ARG A 194 -6.49 -9.22 -6.21
C ARG A 194 -7.89 -9.51 -6.77
N HIS A 195 -8.37 -8.66 -7.68
CA HIS A 195 -9.69 -8.84 -8.28
C HIS A 195 -9.81 -10.17 -9.04
N LYS A 196 -8.76 -10.59 -9.77
CA LYS A 196 -8.73 -11.91 -10.42
C LYS A 196 -8.82 -13.06 -9.40
N LEU A 197 -8.06 -12.99 -8.32
CA LEU A 197 -8.09 -14.01 -7.26
C LEU A 197 -9.47 -14.09 -6.61
N GLU A 198 -10.05 -12.94 -6.26
CA GLU A 198 -11.40 -12.85 -5.68
C GLU A 198 -12.45 -13.47 -6.63
N HIS A 199 -12.41 -13.10 -7.91
CA HIS A 199 -13.29 -13.66 -8.92
C HIS A 199 -13.12 -15.18 -9.11
N TRP A 200 -11.89 -15.68 -9.16
CA TRP A 200 -11.64 -17.13 -9.30
C TRP A 200 -12.11 -17.92 -8.08
N ILE A 201 -11.94 -17.38 -6.87
CA ILE A 201 -12.43 -18.01 -5.65
C ILE A 201 -13.96 -18.12 -5.69
N GLU A 202 -14.64 -17.00 -5.91
CA GLU A 202 -16.12 -16.95 -6.00
C GLU A 202 -16.65 -17.90 -7.10
N HIS A 203 -15.98 -17.93 -8.26
CA HIS A 203 -16.39 -18.79 -9.36
C HIS A 203 -16.19 -20.29 -9.05
N SER A 204 -15.07 -20.66 -8.42
CA SER A 204 -14.79 -22.05 -8.00
C SER A 204 -15.79 -22.54 -6.96
N GLU A 205 -16.21 -21.69 -6.01
CA GLU A 205 -17.24 -22.02 -5.02
C GLU A 205 -18.57 -22.37 -5.69
N GLY A 206 -18.95 -21.67 -6.76
CA GLY A 206 -20.15 -21.98 -7.55
C GLY A 206 -20.08 -23.33 -8.27
N HIS A 207 -18.92 -23.71 -8.81
CA HIS A 207 -18.72 -25.03 -9.43
C HIS A 207 -18.71 -26.16 -8.42
N LEU A 208 -18.10 -25.94 -7.24
CA LEU A 208 -18.08 -26.92 -6.15
C LEU A 208 -19.48 -27.36 -5.77
N GLU A 209 -20.43 -26.42 -5.64
CA GLU A 209 -21.82 -26.74 -5.35
C GLU A 209 -22.45 -27.62 -6.43
N SER A 210 -22.22 -27.28 -7.69
CA SER A 210 -22.74 -28.06 -8.83
C SER A 210 -22.13 -29.47 -8.89
N TYR A 211 -20.85 -29.61 -8.58
CA TYR A 211 -20.14 -30.88 -8.62
C TYR A 211 -20.56 -31.80 -7.46
N ARG A 212 -20.76 -31.25 -6.26
CA ARG A 212 -21.28 -32.01 -5.11
C ARG A 212 -22.67 -32.55 -5.40
N LYS A 213 -23.55 -31.73 -5.98
CA LYS A 213 -24.88 -32.18 -6.40
C LYS A 213 -24.81 -33.32 -7.43
N ALA A 214 -23.97 -33.20 -8.45
CA ALA A 214 -23.78 -34.25 -9.45
C ALA A 214 -23.20 -35.54 -8.83
N MET A 215 -22.32 -35.43 -7.84
CA MET A 215 -21.77 -36.56 -7.10
C MET A 215 -22.84 -37.28 -6.27
N GLU A 216 -23.76 -36.56 -5.64
CA GLU A 216 -24.92 -37.12 -4.94
C GLU A 216 -25.85 -37.84 -5.92
N GLU A 217 -26.21 -37.19 -7.04
CA GLU A 217 -27.05 -37.79 -8.09
C GLU A 217 -26.42 -39.08 -8.67
N ALA A 218 -25.11 -39.11 -8.89
CA ALA A 218 -24.41 -40.32 -9.31
C ALA A 218 -24.48 -41.45 -8.25
N GLY A 219 -24.41 -41.08 -6.97
CA GLY A 219 -24.60 -41.99 -5.84
C GLY A 219 -26.00 -42.60 -5.79
N ASP A 220 -27.03 -41.76 -5.96
CA ASP A 220 -28.43 -42.19 -5.98
C ASP A 220 -28.73 -43.13 -7.16
N LEU A 221 -28.07 -42.93 -8.30
CA LEU A 221 -28.14 -43.80 -9.47
C LEU A 221 -27.29 -45.08 -9.35
N GLY A 222 -26.49 -45.23 -8.29
CA GLY A 222 -25.60 -46.37 -8.07
C GLY A 222 -24.38 -46.41 -8.99
N LEU A 223 -24.04 -45.30 -9.66
CA LEU A 223 -22.90 -45.18 -10.58
C LEU A 223 -21.59 -44.93 -9.80
N ARG A 224 -21.10 -45.96 -9.10
CA ARG A 224 -19.98 -45.83 -8.15
C ARG A 224 -18.71 -45.24 -8.75
N ASP A 225 -18.27 -45.72 -9.92
CA ASP A 225 -17.04 -45.23 -10.55
C ASP A 225 -17.16 -43.73 -10.92
N VAL A 226 -18.34 -43.31 -11.40
CA VAL A 226 -18.63 -41.91 -11.71
C VAL A 226 -18.65 -41.05 -10.45
N GLN A 227 -19.27 -41.56 -9.38
CA GLN A 227 -19.31 -40.89 -8.08
C GLN A 227 -17.90 -40.70 -7.51
N ASP A 228 -17.03 -41.71 -7.60
CA ASP A 228 -15.65 -41.66 -7.12
C ASP A 228 -14.80 -40.65 -7.92
N ASP A 229 -14.96 -40.60 -9.24
CA ASP A 229 -14.29 -39.61 -10.09
C ASP A 229 -14.78 -38.18 -9.78
N LEU A 230 -16.10 -37.99 -9.57
CA LEU A 230 -16.66 -36.69 -9.16
C LEU A 230 -16.16 -36.28 -7.78
N LYS A 231 -16.05 -37.21 -6.84
CA LYS A 231 -15.46 -36.95 -5.51
C LYS A 231 -14.00 -36.48 -5.61
N GLN A 232 -13.20 -37.11 -6.47
CA GLN A 232 -11.83 -36.66 -6.73
C GLN A 232 -11.80 -35.25 -7.35
N ALA A 233 -12.71 -34.96 -8.29
CA ALA A 233 -12.83 -33.64 -8.90
C ALA A 233 -13.21 -32.54 -7.88
N VAL A 234 -14.14 -32.84 -6.95
CA VAL A 234 -14.49 -31.95 -5.84
C VAL A 234 -13.27 -31.66 -4.97
N GLN A 235 -12.56 -32.69 -4.50
CA GLN A 235 -11.38 -32.52 -3.64
C GLN A 235 -10.29 -31.67 -4.31
N ALA A 236 -9.97 -31.96 -5.57
CA ALA A 236 -8.95 -31.22 -6.31
C ALA A 236 -9.30 -29.73 -6.45
N MET A 237 -10.59 -29.41 -6.61
CA MET A 237 -11.05 -28.02 -6.72
C MET A 237 -11.08 -27.31 -5.37
N GLU A 238 -11.41 -28.01 -4.27
CA GLU A 238 -11.28 -27.49 -2.90
C GLU A 238 -9.83 -27.12 -2.59
N ASP A 239 -8.88 -28.01 -2.89
CA ASP A 239 -7.45 -27.77 -2.69
C ASP A 239 -6.97 -26.56 -3.50
N ALA A 240 -7.37 -26.48 -4.77
CA ALA A 240 -7.05 -25.35 -5.65
C ALA A 240 -7.61 -24.03 -5.09
N THR A 241 -8.86 -24.02 -4.64
CA THR A 241 -9.51 -22.85 -4.03
C THR A 241 -8.80 -22.43 -2.75
N GLY A 242 -8.36 -23.39 -1.92
CA GLY A 242 -7.54 -23.13 -0.73
C GLY A 242 -6.21 -22.44 -1.05
N TRP A 243 -5.51 -22.84 -2.13
CA TRP A 243 -4.31 -22.14 -2.58
C TRP A 243 -4.60 -20.73 -3.08
N LEU A 244 -5.69 -20.50 -3.80
CA LEU A 244 -6.11 -19.16 -4.24
C LEU A 244 -6.42 -18.25 -3.05
N MET A 245 -7.13 -18.74 -2.04
CA MET A 245 -7.39 -18.00 -0.79
C MET A 245 -6.10 -17.65 -0.06
N SER A 246 -5.14 -18.59 0.03
CA SER A 246 -3.82 -18.35 0.61
C SER A 246 -3.03 -17.29 -0.18
N ALA A 247 -3.09 -17.32 -1.51
CA ALA A 247 -2.47 -16.32 -2.37
C ALA A 247 -3.09 -14.93 -2.15
N LEU A 248 -4.42 -14.84 -2.08
CA LEU A 248 -5.15 -13.60 -1.80
C LEU A 248 -4.78 -13.01 -0.43
N LYS A 249 -4.74 -13.86 0.60
CA LYS A 249 -4.34 -13.50 1.96
C LYS A 249 -2.90 -12.96 2.00
N ARG A 250 -1.97 -13.63 1.31
CA ARG A 250 -0.57 -13.19 1.20
C ARG A 250 -0.44 -11.87 0.44
N LEU A 251 -1.25 -11.66 -0.59
CA LEU A 251 -1.29 -10.40 -1.32
C LEU A 251 -1.80 -9.25 -0.44
N LYS A 252 -2.81 -9.49 0.39
CA LYS A 252 -3.29 -8.53 1.40
C LYS A 252 -2.32 -8.39 2.59
N MET A 253 -1.31 -9.26 2.72
CA MET A 253 -0.49 -9.52 3.93
C MET A 253 -1.30 -9.48 5.23
N GLU A 254 -2.53 -9.98 5.15
CA GLU A 254 -3.32 -10.34 6.32
C GLU A 254 -2.66 -11.58 6.90
N ASP A 255 -1.99 -11.43 8.05
CA ASP A 255 -1.34 -12.60 8.65
C ASP A 255 -2.40 -13.60 9.10
N SER A 256 -2.04 -14.88 9.02
CA SER A 256 -2.77 -15.98 9.65
C SER A 256 -2.69 -15.85 11.16
N GLY A 257 -3.47 -14.93 11.72
CA GLY A 257 -3.81 -14.93 13.13
C GLY A 257 -4.83 -16.03 13.43
N GLU A 258 -4.51 -17.27 13.10
CA GLU A 258 -5.07 -18.42 13.79
C GLU A 258 -3.99 -18.86 14.76
N GLY A 259 -4.13 -18.37 16.00
CA GLY A 259 -3.48 -18.95 17.17
C GLY A 259 -4.30 -20.11 17.70
#